data_AF-A0A832N256-F1
#
_entry.id   AF-A0A832N256-F1
#
_cell.length_a   1.000
_cell.length_b   1.000
_cell.length_c   1.000
_cell.angle_alpha   90.00
_cell.angle_beta   90.00
_cell.angle_gamma   90.00
#
_symmetry.space_group_name_H-M   'P 1'
#
loop_
_entity.id
_entity.type
_entity.pdbx_description
1 polymer ?
#
loop_
_entity_poly.entity_id
_entity_poly.type
_entity_poly.pdbx_seq_one_letter_code
_entity_poly.pdbx_strand_id
1 'polypeptide(L)'
;LRGDMAALRISRAPNVFEPEDNIASLLEMMAGMITGRFGEPVSLQRQTEFFNKHIAPWAPHFFTDLEGAESSVFYASVGAAGKAFIEIEREAFRMSAG
;
A
#
# COMPACT_ATOMS: atom_id res chain seq x y z
N LEU A 1 -7.86 4.44 -8.45
CA LEU A 1 -7.83 3.01 -8.11
C LEU A 1 -8.40 2.12 -9.21
N ARG A 2 -9.72 2.09 -9.45
CA ARG A 2 -10.32 1.21 -10.50
C ARG A 2 -9.73 1.35 -11.90
N GLY A 3 -9.44 2.58 -12.34
CA GLY A 3 -8.78 2.82 -13.64
C GLY A 3 -7.31 2.38 -13.68
N ASP A 4 -6.60 2.52 -12.57
CA ASP A 4 -5.20 2.10 -12.45
C ASP A 4 -5.09 0.57 -12.35
N MET A 5 -6.04 -0.09 -11.67
CA MET A 5 -6.15 -1.55 -11.62
C MET A 5 -6.41 -2.16 -13.00
N ALA A 6 -7.32 -1.56 -13.78
CA ALA A 6 -7.55 -1.98 -15.17
C ALA A 6 -6.31 -1.81 -16.05
N ALA A 7 -5.55 -0.72 -15.86
CA ALA A 7 -4.30 -0.48 -16.56
C ALA A 7 -3.18 -1.46 -16.16
N LEU A 8 -3.22 -1.99 -14.93
CA LEU A 8 -2.25 -2.96 -14.39
C LEU A 8 -2.72 -4.42 -14.49
N ARG A 9 -3.87 -4.69 -15.14
CA ARG A 9 -4.51 -6.02 -15.23
C ARG A 9 -4.81 -6.68 -13.86
N ILE A 10 -4.90 -5.87 -12.80
CA ILE A 10 -5.24 -6.34 -11.47
C ILE A 10 -6.76 -6.48 -11.41
N SER A 11 -7.24 -7.69 -11.13
CA SER A 11 -8.67 -8.00 -11.03
C SER A 11 -9.01 -8.43 -9.62
N ARG A 12 -10.22 -8.08 -9.18
CA ARG A 12 -10.71 -8.36 -7.83
C ARG A 12 -10.74 -9.86 -7.58
N ALA A 13 -10.28 -10.28 -6.40
CA ALA A 13 -10.50 -11.64 -5.95
C ALA A 13 -12.01 -11.87 -5.72
N PRO A 14 -12.63 -12.92 -6.29
CA PRO A 14 -14.09 -13.09 -6.29
C PRO A 14 -14.72 -13.23 -4.89
N ASN A 15 -13.93 -13.51 -3.85
CA ASN A 15 -14.41 -13.77 -2.48
C ASN A 15 -14.02 -12.69 -1.45
N VAL A 16 -13.50 -11.53 -1.86
CA VAL A 16 -13.13 -10.46 -0.91
C VAL A 16 -14.17 -9.34 -0.97
N PHE A 17 -14.96 -9.22 0.10
CA PHE A 17 -15.99 -8.19 0.25
C PHE A 17 -15.45 -6.82 0.68
N GLU A 18 -14.20 -6.77 1.13
CA GLU A 18 -13.56 -5.51 1.47
C GLU A 18 -13.35 -4.66 0.20
N PRO A 19 -13.55 -3.34 0.30
CA PRO A 19 -13.32 -2.44 -0.82
C PRO A 19 -11.83 -2.43 -1.17
N GLU A 20 -11.54 -2.26 -2.47
CA GLU A 20 -10.19 -2.36 -3.05
C GLU A 20 -9.22 -1.29 -2.48
N ASP A 21 -9.75 -0.30 -1.77
CA ASP A 21 -9.04 0.73 -1.04
C ASP A 21 -8.61 0.31 0.38
N ASN A 22 -8.86 -0.93 0.80
CA ASN A 22 -8.28 -1.45 2.03
C ASN A 22 -6.74 -1.48 1.91
N ILE A 23 -6.06 -1.05 2.97
CA ILE A 23 -4.60 -0.98 3.07
C ILE A 23 -3.94 -2.32 2.69
N ALA A 24 -4.55 -3.45 3.07
CA ALA A 24 -4.02 -4.77 2.76
C ALA A 24 -4.00 -5.04 1.26
N SER A 25 -5.06 -4.63 0.55
CA SER A 25 -5.14 -4.77 -0.91
C SER A 25 -4.12 -3.87 -1.60
N LEU A 26 -3.94 -2.64 -1.13
CA LEU A 26 -2.96 -1.72 -1.70
C LEU A 26 -1.51 -2.19 -1.50
N LEU A 27 -1.19 -2.74 -0.32
CA LEU A 27 0.13 -3.31 -0.04
C LEU A 27 0.39 -4.56 -0.89
N GLU A 28 -0.61 -5.42 -1.08
CA GLU A 28 -0.50 -6.59 -1.97
C GLU A 28 -0.31 -6.15 -3.43
N MET A 29 -1.03 -5.12 -3.88
CA MET A 29 -0.83 -4.57 -5.22
C MET A 29 0.58 -4.02 -5.41
N MET A 30 1.12 -3.28 -4.44
CA MET A 30 2.52 -2.83 -4.43
C MET A 30 3.49 -4.00 -4.52
N ALA A 31 3.32 -5.01 -3.67
CA ALA A 31 4.17 -6.20 -3.67
C ALA A 31 4.14 -6.90 -5.04
N GLY A 32 2.96 -7.05 -5.64
CA GLY A 32 2.81 -7.64 -6.97
C GLY A 32 3.41 -6.80 -8.10
N MET A 33 3.36 -5.47 -8.01
CA MET A 33 4.02 -4.56 -8.96
C MET A 33 5.54 -4.63 -8.87
N ILE A 34 6.09 -4.73 -7.65
CA ILE A 34 7.54 -4.83 -7.40
C ILE A 34 8.08 -6.18 -7.89
N THR A 35 7.36 -7.27 -7.58
CA THR A 35 7.81 -8.64 -7.86
C THR A 35 7.48 -9.11 -9.28
N GLY A 36 6.66 -8.37 -10.04
CA GLY A 36 6.17 -8.79 -11.35
C GLY A 36 5.08 -9.86 -11.28
N ARG A 37 4.37 -10.01 -10.16
CA ARG A 37 3.31 -11.04 -10.02
C ARG A 37 2.15 -10.84 -11.02
N PHE A 38 1.94 -9.62 -11.51
CA PHE A 38 0.90 -9.28 -12.49
C PHE A 38 1.40 -9.21 -13.94
N GLY A 39 2.64 -9.61 -14.22
CA GLY A 39 3.26 -9.51 -15.54
C GLY A 39 4.75 -9.23 -15.45
N GLU A 40 5.22 -8.17 -16.08
CA GLU A 40 6.58 -7.67 -15.87
C GLU A 40 6.65 -6.78 -14.63
N PRO A 41 7.78 -6.72 -13.91
CA PRO A 41 8.00 -5.75 -12.85
C PRO A 41 7.71 -4.32 -13.34
N VAL A 42 6.89 -3.60 -12.59
CA VAL A 42 6.50 -2.23 -12.93
C VAL A 42 7.70 -1.30 -12.72
N SER A 43 7.88 -0.29 -13.56
CA SER A 43 8.99 0.66 -13.39
C SER A 43 8.91 1.40 -12.05
N LEU A 44 10.07 1.71 -11.46
CA LEU A 44 10.14 2.45 -10.19
C LEU A 44 9.31 3.74 -10.22
N GLN A 45 9.33 4.48 -11.33
CA GLN A 45 8.54 5.71 -11.47
C GLN A 45 7.04 5.47 -11.29
N ARG A 46 6.48 4.40 -11.88
CA ARG A 46 5.07 4.06 -11.72
C ARG A 46 4.74 3.49 -10.34
N GLN A 47 5.67 2.77 -9.71
CA GLN A 47 5.52 2.35 -8.32
C GLN A 47 5.42 3.58 -7.39
N THR A 48 6.31 4.56 -7.57
CA THR A 48 6.30 5.84 -6.83
C THR A 48 4.98 6.60 -7.03
N GLU A 49 4.51 6.72 -8.27
CA GLU A 49 3.23 7.36 -8.59
C GLU A 49 2.05 6.66 -7.89
N PHE A 50 2.01 5.32 -7.92
CA PHE A 50 0.97 4.56 -7.25
C PHE A 50 1.01 4.76 -5.73
N PHE A 51 2.19 4.66 -5.13
CA PHE A 51 2.37 4.84 -3.69
C PHE A 51 1.92 6.24 -3.24
N ASN A 52 2.38 7.29 -3.91
CA ASN A 52 2.04 8.67 -3.58
C ASN A 52 0.56 8.98 -3.79
N LYS A 53 -0.08 8.35 -4.77
CA LYS A 53 -1.49 8.59 -5.10
C LYS A 53 -2.45 7.81 -4.21
N HIS A 54 -2.13 6.56 -3.87
CA HIS A 54 -3.08 5.64 -3.26
C HIS A 54 -2.74 5.21 -1.84
N ILE A 55 -1.48 5.33 -1.38
CA ILE A 55 -1.05 4.84 -0.06
C ILE A 55 -0.63 6.00 0.84
N ALA A 56 0.35 6.80 0.40
CA ALA A 56 0.94 7.87 1.20
C ALA A 56 -0.04 8.89 1.82
N PRO A 57 -1.16 9.27 1.18
CA PRO A 57 -2.05 10.31 1.71
C PRO A 57 -2.76 9.93 3.01
N TRP A 58 -3.02 8.64 3.26
CA TRP A 58 -3.89 8.21 4.35
C TRP A 58 -3.34 7.03 5.17
N ALA A 59 -2.39 6.26 4.63
CA ALA A 59 -1.80 5.12 5.34
C ALA A 59 -1.19 5.47 6.72
N PRO A 60 -0.52 6.63 6.93
CA PRO A 60 -0.03 6.99 8.26
C PRO A 60 -1.15 7.17 9.29
N HIS A 61 -2.29 7.72 8.88
CA HIS A 61 -3.46 7.89 9.75
C HIS A 61 -4.08 6.54 10.09
N PHE A 62 -4.25 5.67 9.08
CA PHE A 62 -4.72 4.31 9.29
C PHE A 62 -3.86 3.53 10.29
N PHE A 63 -2.53 3.57 10.14
CA PHE A 63 -1.63 2.85 11.05
C PHE A 63 -1.59 3.46 12.45
N THR A 64 -1.81 4.78 12.58
CA THR A 64 -1.97 5.44 13.89
C THR A 64 -3.27 4.99 14.58
N ASP A 65 -4.37 4.88 13.83
CA ASP A 65 -5.65 4.41 14.36
C ASP A 65 -5.58 2.91 14.72
N LEU A 66 -4.86 2.11 13.93
CA LEU A 66 -4.60 0.70 14.20
C LEU A 66 -3.70 0.51 15.44
N GLU A 67 -2.74 1.39 15.65
CA GLU A 67 -1.88 1.41 16.84
C GLU A 67 -2.71 1.68 18.11
N GLY A 68 -3.72 2.55 18.02
CA GLY A 68 -4.61 2.92 19.12
C GLY A 68 -5.83 2.01 19.33
N ALA A 69 -6.06 1.03 18.45
CA ALA A 69 -7.22 0.15 18.54
C ALA A 69 -7.12 -0.81 19.74
N GLU A 70 -8.16 -0.86 20.58
CA GLU A 70 -8.23 -1.73 21.78
C GLU A 70 -8.20 -3.25 21.48
N SER A 71 -8.27 -3.64 20.21
CA SER A 71 -8.19 -5.03 19.79
C SER A 71 -6.76 -5.54 19.83
N SER A 72 -6.34 -6.13 20.95
CA SER A 72 -5.11 -6.96 21.10
C SER A 72 -3.76 -6.26 20.84
N VAL A 73 -2.79 -6.52 21.73
CA VAL A 73 -1.37 -6.11 21.62
C VAL A 73 -0.76 -6.38 20.24
N PHE A 74 -1.30 -7.39 19.54
CA PHE A 74 -0.91 -7.74 18.18
C PHE A 74 -1.15 -6.61 17.17
N TYR A 75 -2.36 -6.03 17.10
CA TYR A 75 -2.66 -4.99 16.11
C TYR A 75 -1.99 -3.65 16.44
N ALA A 76 -1.80 -3.36 17.73
CA ALA A 76 -1.01 -2.20 18.15
C ALA A 76 0.42 -2.26 17.60
N SER A 77 1.06 -3.44 17.70
CA SER A 77 2.41 -3.68 17.20
C SER A 77 2.49 -3.62 15.65
N VAL A 78 1.45 -4.12 14.96
CA VAL A 78 1.33 -4.00 13.50
C VAL A 78 1.13 -2.54 13.08
N GLY A 79 0.35 -1.76 13.83
CA GLY A 79 0.16 -0.32 13.64
C GLY A 79 1.49 0.43 13.70
N ALA A 80 2.26 0.24 14.77
CA ALA A 80 3.56 0.87 14.93
C ALA A 80 4.55 0.49 13.80
N ALA A 81 4.63 -0.80 13.45
CA ALA A 81 5.49 -1.26 12.36
C ALA A 81 5.09 -0.70 10.99
N GLY A 82 3.78 -0.70 10.69
CA GLY A 82 3.25 -0.17 9.45
C GLY A 82 3.45 1.34 9.31
N LYS A 83 3.28 2.10 10.40
CA LYS A 83 3.56 3.53 10.43
C LYS A 83 5.02 3.84 10.09
N ALA A 84 5.96 3.17 10.77
CA ALA A 84 7.39 3.34 10.50
C ALA A 84 7.75 2.96 9.06
N PHE A 85 7.18 1.87 8.55
CA PHE A 85 7.37 1.45 7.16
C PHE A 85 6.94 2.53 6.16
N ILE A 86 5.73 3.09 6.31
CA ILE A 86 5.23 4.12 5.40
C ILE A 86 6.08 5.40 5.47
N GLU A 87 6.56 5.79 6.64
CA GLU A 87 7.45 6.95 6.78
C GLU A 87 8.78 6.74 6.05
N ILE A 88 9.38 5.56 6.17
CA ILE A 88 10.62 5.19 5.47
C ILE A 88 10.41 5.21 3.96
N GLU A 89 9.35 4.58 3.45
CA GLU A 89 9.06 4.54 2.01
C GLU A 89 8.81 5.95 1.45
N ARG A 90 8.08 6.80 2.17
CA ARG A 90 7.88 8.20 1.78
C ARG A 90 9.19 8.96 1.66
N GLU A 91 10.11 8.76 2.60
CA GLU A 91 11.43 9.39 2.56
C GLU A 91 12.28 8.83 1.42
N ALA A 92 12.30 7.52 1.22
CA ALA A 92 13.02 6.86 0.14
C ALA A 92 12.57 7.36 -1.24
N PHE A 93 11.25 7.44 -1.47
CA PHE A 93 10.71 7.98 -2.72
C PHE A 93 10.98 9.48 -2.90
N ARG A 94 11.06 10.26 -1.82
CA ARG A 94 11.47 11.66 -1.86
C ARG A 94 12.94 11.80 -2.29
N MET A 95 13.83 10.99 -1.71
CA MET A 95 15.26 11.01 -2.02
C MET A 95 15.56 10.52 -3.44
N SER A 96 14.80 9.54 -3.95
CA SER A 96 14.96 9.02 -5.31
C SER A 96 14.43 9.95 -6.41
N ALA A 97 13.68 11.00 -6.05
CA ALA A 97 13.14 11.99 -6.99
C ALA A 97 14.04 13.24 -7.16
N GLY A 98 15.11 13.36 -6.37
CA GLY A 98 16.15 14.38 -6.49
C GLY A 98 17.36 13.88 -7.26
#